data_AF-A0A2D8AK47-F1
#
_entry.id   AF-A0A2D8AK47-F1
#
_cell.length_a   1.000
_cell.length_b   1.000
_cell.length_c   1.000
_cell.angle_alpha   90.00
_cell.angle_beta   90.00
_cell.angle_gamma   90.00
#
_symmetry.space_group_name_H-M   'P 1'
#
loop_
_entity.id
_entity.type
_entity.pdbx_description
1 polymer ?
#
loop_
_entity_poly.entity_id
_entity_poly.type
_entity_poly.pdbx_seq_one_letter_code
_entity_poly.pdbx_strand_id
1 'polypeptide(L)'
;IAQVTSAIELISVLVLVCGALVMLACVNATLDERFHENAILRTLGAGRRLIMTSLLIEFATIGFLAGLIATIGAEASLFYLQQEVFEQDFSFHYWVWPLGPLIGMGVIGVLGFLSTKGVVQISPLSVLRRLI
;
A
#
# COMPACT_ATOMS: atom_id res chain seq x y z
N ILE A 1 -24.90 -7.31 -19.52
CA ILE A 1 -24.50 -6.97 -18.13
C ILE A 1 -23.22 -7.73 -17.74
N ALA A 2 -23.17 -9.06 -17.86
CA ALA A 2 -21.98 -9.87 -17.54
C ALA A 2 -20.67 -9.42 -18.24
N GLN A 3 -20.71 -9.04 -19.52
CA GLN A 3 -19.53 -8.52 -20.23
C GLN A 3 -19.00 -7.20 -19.66
N VAL A 4 -19.88 -6.32 -19.17
CA VAL A 4 -19.48 -5.04 -18.56
C VAL A 4 -18.85 -5.29 -17.19
N THR A 5 -19.43 -6.20 -16.39
CA THR A 5 -18.87 -6.60 -15.10
C THR A 5 -17.48 -7.22 -15.23
N SER A 6 -17.26 -8.14 -16.16
CA SER A 6 -15.92 -8.72 -16.40
C SER A 6 -14.90 -7.69 -16.88
N ALA A 7 -15.31 -6.70 -17.69
CA ALA A 7 -14.41 -5.64 -18.12
C ALA A 7 -13.94 -4.78 -16.93
N ILE A 8 -14.87 -4.41 -16.03
CA ILE A 8 -14.57 -3.63 -14.83
C ILE A 8 -13.67 -4.42 -13.87
N GLU A 9 -13.92 -5.73 -13.71
CA GLU A 9 -13.09 -6.61 -12.88
C GLU A 9 -11.64 -6.63 -13.38
N LEU A 10 -11.44 -6.79 -14.69
CA LEU A 10 -10.12 -6.82 -15.30
C LEU A 10 -9.40 -5.47 -15.16
N ILE A 11 -10.11 -4.36 -15.34
CA ILE A 11 -9.57 -3.01 -15.12
C ILE A 11 -9.18 -2.83 -13.65
N SER A 12 -10.00 -3.27 -12.71
CA SER A 12 -9.71 -3.17 -11.27
C SER A 12 -8.41 -3.89 -10.91
N VAL A 13 -8.23 -5.12 -11.40
CA VAL A 13 -6.99 -5.89 -11.21
C VAL A 13 -5.79 -5.17 -11.84
N LEU A 14 -5.93 -4.66 -13.07
CA LEU A 14 -4.85 -3.91 -13.72
C LEU A 14 -4.46 -2.65 -12.94
N VAL A 15 -5.43 -1.88 -12.46
CA VAL A 15 -5.18 -0.68 -11.65
C VAL A 15 -4.47 -1.05 -10.34
N LEU A 16 -4.89 -2.14 -9.68
CA LEU A 16 -4.26 -2.64 -8.46
C LEU A 16 -2.77 -2.99 -8.72
N VAL A 17 -2.50 -3.70 -9.81
CA VAL A 17 -1.13 -4.07 -10.22
C VAL A 17 -0.30 -2.82 -10.53
N CYS A 18 -0.85 -1.86 -11.28
CA CYS A 18 -0.18 -0.59 -11.57
C CYS A 18 0.16 0.18 -10.28
N GLY A 19 -0.77 0.25 -9.33
CA GLY A 19 -0.53 0.89 -8.03
C GLY A 19 0.63 0.25 -7.27
N ALA A 20 0.68 -1.09 -7.24
CA ALA A 20 1.78 -1.83 -6.61
C ALA A 20 3.13 -1.56 -7.31
N LEU A 21 3.15 -1.51 -8.65
CA LEU A 21 4.35 -1.19 -9.43
C LEU A 21 4.85 0.24 -9.21
N VAL A 22 3.95 1.22 -9.15
CA VAL A 22 4.30 2.61 -8.86
C VAL A 22 4.89 2.75 -7.46
N MET A 23 4.26 2.10 -6.48
CA MET A 23 4.76 2.05 -5.10
C MET A 23 6.19 1.46 -5.05
N LEU A 24 6.42 0.35 -5.74
CA LEU A 24 7.74 -0.26 -5.89
C LEU A 24 8.77 0.69 -6.51
N ALA A 25 8.40 1.43 -7.56
CA ALA A 25 9.29 2.38 -8.22
C ALA A 25 9.67 3.55 -7.31
N CYS A 26 8.72 4.11 -6.55
CA CYS A 26 8.98 5.16 -5.57
C CYS A 26 9.96 4.70 -4.49
N VAL A 27 9.77 3.49 -3.94
CA VAL A 27 10.68 2.92 -2.94
C VAL A 27 12.10 2.77 -3.48
N ASN A 28 12.24 2.24 -4.70
CA ASN A 28 13.55 2.10 -5.36
C ASN A 28 14.25 3.45 -5.49
N ALA A 29 13.54 4.47 -5.99
CA ALA A 29 14.09 5.81 -6.18
C ALA A 29 14.59 6.42 -4.86
N THR A 30 13.84 6.25 -3.76
CA THR A 30 14.26 6.74 -2.44
C THR A 30 15.47 5.96 -1.91
N LEU A 31 15.54 4.64 -2.13
CA LEU A 31 16.67 3.84 -1.66
C LEU A 31 17.99 4.24 -2.34
N ASP A 32 17.98 4.47 -3.65
CA ASP A 32 19.17 4.86 -4.42
C ASP A 32 19.79 6.17 -3.92
N GLU A 33 18.95 7.15 -3.59
CA GLU A 33 19.38 8.46 -3.08
C GLU A 33 19.94 8.35 -1.65
N ARG A 34 19.37 7.46 -0.82
CA ARG A 34 19.82 7.24 0.56
C ARG A 34 21.02 6.31 0.68
N PHE A 35 21.41 5.55 -0.35
CA PHE A 35 22.62 4.72 -0.32
C PHE A 35 23.90 5.56 -0.18
N HIS A 36 23.93 6.77 -0.77
CA HIS A 36 25.04 7.72 -0.59
C HIS A 36 25.10 8.26 0.84
N GLU A 37 23.95 8.59 1.45
CA GLU A 37 23.89 9.05 2.84
C GLU A 37 24.23 7.94 3.86
N ASN A 38 23.87 6.68 3.59
CA ASN A 38 24.23 5.54 4.45
C ASN A 38 25.72 5.23 4.47
N ALA A 39 26.45 5.50 3.38
CA ALA A 39 27.90 5.33 3.38
C ALA A 39 28.56 6.28 4.40
N ILE A 40 28.02 7.49 4.53
CA ILE A 40 28.44 8.50 5.51
C ILE A 40 27.95 8.13 6.93
N LEU A 41 26.72 7.61 7.08
CA LEU A 41 26.21 7.19 8.39
C LEU A 41 26.81 5.87 8.89
N ARG A 42 27.36 5.01 8.02
CA ARG A 42 28.08 3.78 8.40
C ARG A 42 29.44 4.07 9.02
N THR A 43 30.11 5.15 8.63
CA THR A 43 31.32 5.60 9.33
C THR A 43 30.97 6.16 10.72
N LEU A 44 29.71 6.56 10.93
CA LEU A 44 29.13 6.99 12.21
C LEU A 44 28.30 5.90 12.93
N GLY A 45 28.18 4.68 12.38
CA GLY A 45 27.56 3.52 13.03
C GLY A 45 26.05 3.27 12.83
N ALA A 46 25.32 4.06 12.03
CA ALA A 46 23.87 3.89 11.84
C ALA A 46 23.53 3.01 10.62
N GLY A 47 22.76 1.94 10.85
CA GLY A 47 22.54 0.85 9.88
C GLY A 47 21.17 0.85 9.19
N ARG A 48 21.14 0.17 8.03
CA ARG A 48 20.00 -0.24 7.15
C ARG A 48 18.61 -0.43 7.81
N ARG A 49 18.58 -0.72 9.11
CA ARG A 49 17.39 -0.84 9.94
C ARG A 49 16.57 0.45 10.02
N LEU A 50 17.21 1.63 10.07
CA LEU A 50 16.49 2.90 10.23
C LEU A 50 15.60 3.23 9.02
N ILE A 51 16.09 2.95 7.81
CA ILE A 51 15.34 3.18 6.56
C ILE A 51 14.18 2.20 6.44
N MET A 52 14.40 0.91 6.74
CA MET A 52 13.33 -0.08 6.73
C MET A 52 12.23 0.27 7.73
N THR A 53 12.58 0.74 8.93
CA THR A 53 11.58 1.15 9.93
C THR A 53 10.84 2.40 9.49
N SER A 54 11.51 3.41 8.95
CA SER A 54 10.88 4.65 8.46
C SER A 54 9.85 4.36 7.36
N LEU A 55 10.24 3.53 6.39
CA LEU A 55 9.38 3.17 5.26
C LEU A 55 8.19 2.31 5.69
N LEU A 56 8.38 1.40 6.65
CA LEU A 56 7.31 0.61 7.23
C LEU A 56 6.29 1.50 7.95
N ILE A 57 6.75 2.53 8.68
CA ILE A 57 5.87 3.50 9.33
C ILE A 57 5.08 4.31 8.29
N GLU A 58 5.72 4.81 7.22
CA GLU A 58 5.01 5.52 6.15
C GLU A 58 3.95 4.66 5.46
N PHE A 59 4.26 3.39 5.16
CA PHE A 59 3.27 2.52 4.54
C PHE A 59 2.15 2.10 5.50
N ALA A 60 2.45 1.94 6.78
CA ALA A 60 1.42 1.69 7.79
C ALA A 60 0.48 2.90 7.92
N THR A 61 0.99 4.13 7.93
CA THR A 61 0.15 5.34 8.03
C THR A 61 -0.70 5.56 6.78
N ILE A 62 -0.11 5.37 5.59
CA ILE A 62 -0.86 5.43 4.31
C ILE A 62 -1.94 4.34 4.30
N GLY A 63 -1.60 3.12 4.72
CA GLY A 63 -2.52 1.99 4.76
C GLY A 63 -3.70 2.23 5.70
N PHE A 64 -3.43 2.78 6.87
CA PHE A 64 -4.45 3.16 7.83
C PHE A 64 -5.40 4.23 7.27
N LEU A 65 -4.86 5.29 6.67
CA LEU A 65 -5.66 6.36 6.07
C LEU A 65 -6.50 5.86 4.89
N ALA A 66 -5.92 5.04 4.02
CA ALA A 66 -6.63 4.43 2.90
C ALA A 66 -7.76 3.52 3.38
N GLY A 67 -7.52 2.70 4.40
CA GLY A 67 -8.55 1.83 5.00
C GLY A 67 -9.67 2.63 5.66
N LEU A 68 -9.35 3.77 6.29
CA LEU A 68 -10.34 4.68 6.86
C LEU A 68 -11.24 5.29 5.78
N ILE A 69 -10.66 5.79 4.68
CA ILE A 69 -11.42 6.32 3.54
C ILE A 69 -12.30 5.23 2.91
N ALA A 70 -11.76 4.03 2.71
CA ALA A 70 -12.50 2.90 2.16
C ALA A 70 -13.71 2.50 3.05
N THR A 71 -13.52 2.52 4.37
CA THR A 71 -14.59 2.21 5.33
C THR A 71 -15.70 3.23 5.29
N ILE A 72 -15.36 4.53 5.24
CA ILE A 72 -16.34 5.60 5.08
C ILE A 72 -17.09 5.46 3.75
N GLY A 73 -16.39 5.17 2.65
CA GLY A 73 -17.01 4.96 1.35
C GLY A 73 -17.93 3.75 1.30
N ALA A 74 -17.56 2.65 1.97
CA ALA A 74 -18.38 1.46 2.10
C ALA A 74 -19.66 1.76 2.91
N GLU A 75 -19.53 2.35 4.10
CA GLU A 75 -20.67 2.77 4.92
C GLU A 75 -21.60 3.74 4.15
N ALA A 76 -21.05 4.72 3.45
CA ALA A 76 -21.84 5.64 2.62
C ALA A 76 -22.58 4.93 1.48
N SER A 77 -21.94 3.94 0.85
CA SER A 77 -22.58 3.13 -0.20
C SER A 77 -23.68 2.23 0.35
N LEU A 78 -23.46 1.63 1.53
CA LEU A 78 -24.47 0.85 2.24
C LEU A 78 -25.67 1.70 2.67
N PHE A 79 -25.41 2.91 3.18
CA PHE A 79 -26.46 3.89 3.51
C PHE A 79 -27.31 4.21 2.29
N TYR A 80 -26.68 4.52 1.16
CA TYR A 80 -27.40 4.80 -0.08
C TYR A 80 -28.23 3.60 -0.56
N LEU A 81 -27.66 2.38 -0.55
CA LEU A 81 -28.34 1.15 -0.96
C LEU A 81 -29.52 0.80 -0.03
N GLN A 82 -29.34 0.90 1.30
CA GLN A 82 -30.39 0.58 2.26
C GLN A 82 -31.56 1.56 2.18
N GLN A 83 -31.27 2.85 2.01
CA GLN A 83 -32.27 3.92 1.98
C GLN A 83 -33.09 3.90 0.67
N GLU A 84 -32.44 3.79 -0.49
CA GLU A 84 -33.09 3.97 -1.80
C GLU A 84 -33.55 2.66 -2.45
N VAL A 85 -32.89 1.53 -2.15
CA VAL A 85 -33.13 0.27 -2.88
C VAL A 85 -33.85 -0.78 -2.04
N PHE A 86 -33.60 -0.84 -0.73
CA PHE A 86 -34.05 -1.96 0.13
C PHE A 86 -35.11 -1.61 1.19
N GLU A 87 -35.47 -0.34 1.40
CA GLU A 87 -36.50 0.11 2.38
C GLU A 87 -36.37 -0.55 3.78
N GLN A 88 -35.15 -0.76 4.27
CA GLN A 88 -34.87 -1.53 5.49
C GLN A 88 -34.22 -0.66 6.58
N ASP A 89 -34.52 -0.91 7.87
CA ASP A 89 -34.00 -0.15 9.00
C ASP A 89 -32.45 -0.17 9.06
N PHE A 90 -31.86 1.03 9.08
CA PHE A 90 -30.42 1.25 9.00
C PHE A 90 -29.66 0.57 10.16
N SER A 91 -28.95 -0.53 9.87
CA SER A 91 -28.14 -1.22 10.86
C SER A 91 -26.68 -0.74 10.76
N PHE A 92 -26.28 0.15 11.67
CA PHE A 92 -24.88 0.58 11.81
C PHE A 92 -23.99 -0.64 12.10
N HIS A 93 -23.10 -0.96 11.17
CA HIS A 93 -22.15 -2.07 11.34
C HIS A 93 -20.89 -1.58 12.06
N TYR A 94 -21.01 -1.35 13.38
CA TYR A 94 -19.91 -0.90 14.26
C TYR A 94 -18.63 -1.75 14.17
N TRP A 95 -18.73 -3.01 13.74
CA TRP A 95 -17.58 -3.89 13.52
C TRP A 95 -16.71 -3.50 12.32
N VAL A 96 -17.28 -2.86 11.30
CA VAL A 96 -16.55 -2.54 10.05
C VAL A 96 -15.64 -1.33 10.24
N TRP A 97 -16.02 -0.43 11.16
CA TRP A 97 -15.28 0.78 11.52
C TRP A 97 -13.82 0.55 11.98
N PRO A 98 -13.53 -0.36 12.92
CA PRO A 98 -12.16 -0.69 13.27
C PRO A 98 -11.52 -1.68 12.29
N LEU A 99 -12.29 -2.60 11.71
CA LEU A 99 -11.75 -3.66 10.87
C LEU A 99 -11.21 -3.13 9.54
N GLY A 100 -11.90 -2.17 8.91
CA GLY A 100 -11.50 -1.63 7.61
C GLY A 100 -10.15 -0.90 7.63
N PRO A 101 -9.91 0.06 8.55
CA PRO A 101 -8.60 0.68 8.73
C PRO A 101 -7.51 -0.31 9.12
N LEU A 102 -7.80 -1.29 9.97
CA LEU A 102 -6.84 -2.34 10.38
C LEU A 102 -6.44 -3.23 9.19
N ILE A 103 -7.40 -3.66 8.37
CA ILE A 103 -7.14 -4.44 7.16
C ILE A 103 -6.37 -3.58 6.15
N GLY A 104 -6.75 -2.32 5.94
CA GLY A 104 -6.03 -1.40 5.06
C GLY A 104 -4.57 -1.21 5.48
N MET A 105 -4.33 -0.97 6.77
CA MET A 105 -3.00 -0.88 7.37
C MET A 105 -2.21 -2.17 7.19
N GLY A 106 -2.83 -3.33 7.47
CA GLY A 106 -2.20 -4.63 7.32
C GLY A 106 -1.85 -4.95 5.87
N VAL A 107 -2.78 -4.76 4.94
CA VAL A 107 -2.59 -5.06 3.51
C VAL A 107 -1.54 -4.14 2.91
N ILE A 108 -1.66 -2.82 3.07
CA ILE A 108 -0.70 -1.87 2.49
C ILE A 108 0.64 -1.93 3.22
N GLY A 109 0.65 -2.15 4.53
CA GLY A 109 1.87 -2.37 5.30
C GLY A 109 2.62 -3.63 4.89
N VAL A 110 1.91 -4.75 4.70
CA VAL A 110 2.50 -6.02 4.24
C VAL A 110 2.91 -5.94 2.78
N LEU A 111 2.08 -5.37 1.90
CA LEU A 111 2.44 -5.17 0.49
C LEU A 111 3.65 -4.24 0.37
N GLY A 112 3.69 -3.14 1.12
CA GLY A 112 4.84 -2.24 1.18
C GLY A 112 6.09 -2.95 1.71
N PHE A 113 5.96 -3.76 2.77
CA PHE A 113 7.07 -4.54 3.32
C PHE A 113 7.58 -5.63 2.35
N LEU A 114 6.70 -6.39 1.72
CA LEU A 114 7.05 -7.42 0.72
C LEU A 114 7.67 -6.80 -0.53
N SER A 115 7.11 -5.68 -0.99
CA SER A 115 7.62 -4.89 -2.13
C SER A 115 9.01 -4.37 -1.83
N THR A 116 9.20 -3.82 -0.64
CA THR A 116 10.49 -3.35 -0.15
C THR A 116 11.46 -4.50 0.00
N LYS A 117 11.05 -5.67 0.52
CA LYS A 117 11.92 -6.85 0.65
C LYS A 117 12.34 -7.40 -0.72
N GLY A 118 11.42 -7.44 -1.69
CA GLY A 118 11.70 -7.87 -3.06
C GLY A 118 12.65 -6.93 -3.80
N VAL A 119 12.47 -5.63 -3.61
CA VAL A 119 13.34 -4.57 -4.15
C VAL A 119 14.71 -4.55 -3.47
N VAL A 120 14.75 -4.68 -2.15
CA VAL A 120 15.97 -4.75 -1.35
C VAL A 120 16.72 -6.08 -1.56
N GLN A 121 16.07 -7.10 -2.12
CA GLN A 121 16.69 -8.34 -2.61
C GLN A 121 17.13 -8.27 -4.09
N ILE A 122 16.80 -7.20 -4.84
CA ILE A 122 17.53 -6.88 -6.06
C ILE A 122 18.89 -6.36 -5.61
N SER A 123 19.80 -7.32 -5.55
CA SER A 123 21.19 -7.16 -5.14
C SER A 123 21.82 -5.91 -5.79
N PRO A 124 22.49 -5.04 -5.02
CA PRO A 124 23.26 -3.89 -5.54
C PRO A 124 24.27 -4.26 -6.64
N LEU A 125 24.57 -5.55 -6.81
CA LEU A 125 25.40 -6.09 -7.88
C LEU A 125 24.75 -5.98 -9.28
N SER A 126 23.42 -5.96 -9.43
CA SER A 126 22.79 -5.80 -10.75
C SER A 126 22.83 -4.36 -11.26
N VAL A 127 22.90 -3.37 -10.36
CA VAL A 127 23.12 -1.96 -10.72
C VAL A 127 24.59 -1.72 -11.05
N LEU A 128 25.51 -2.32 -10.28
CA LEU A 128 26.95 -2.23 -10.54
C LEU A 128 27.38 -2.91 -11.86
N ARG A 129 26.70 -3.99 -12.28
CA ARG A 129 26.92 -4.64 -13.57
C ARG A 129 26.35 -3.87 -14.77
N ARG A 130 25.61 -2.79 -14.53
CA ARG A 130 25.12 -1.88 -15.59
C ARG A 130 26.01 -0.65 -15.76
N LEU A 131 26.97 -0.45 -14.85
CA LEU A 131 27.95 0.65 -14.84
C LEU A 131 29.37 0.21 -15.22
N ILE A 132 29.62 -1.10 -15.35
CA ILE A 132 30.78 -1.72 -16.01
C ILE A 132 30.32 -2.29 -17.35
#